data_AF-A0A951AKE5-F1
#
_entry.id   AF-A0A951AKE5-F1
#
_cell.length_a   1.000
_cell.length_b   1.000
_cell.length_c   1.000
_cell.angle_alpha   90.00
_cell.angle_beta   90.00
_cell.angle_gamma   90.00
#
_symmetry.space_group_name_H-M   'P 1'
#
loop_
_entity.id
_entity.type
_entity.pdbx_description
1 polymer ?
#
loop_
_entity_poly.entity_id
_entity_poly.type
_entity_poly.pdbx_seq_one_letter_code
_entity_poly.pdbx_strand_id
1 'polypeptide(L)'
;QLSAAHRYLNDNPFFQHSSLFVVGGYYRMNDNWGFGFQEQYEGTVGIFQEQRYSIYRDLTNWVASFGAVVRDNTGNKKEYGVLLTFSLKAFPKLGFDLNFDPGSQGQ
;
A
#
# COMPACT_ATOMS: atom_id res chain seq x y z
N GLN A 1 -5.54 0.78 -14.15
CA GLN A 1 -4.65 -0.38 -14.37
C GLN A 1 -5.21 -1.55 -13.56
N LEU A 2 -5.19 -2.75 -14.12
CA LEU A 2 -5.59 -3.98 -13.44
C LEU A 2 -4.39 -4.91 -13.34
N SER A 3 -4.31 -5.70 -12.28
CA SER A 3 -3.29 -6.73 -12.06
C SER A 3 -3.93 -8.02 -11.55
N ALA A 4 -3.36 -9.14 -11.98
CA ALA A 4 -3.71 -10.46 -11.49
C ALA A 4 -2.41 -11.28 -11.37
N ALA A 5 -2.29 -12.04 -10.29
CA ALA A 5 -1.18 -12.94 -10.03
C ALA A 5 -1.70 -14.22 -9.39
N HIS A 6 -1.02 -15.33 -9.67
CA HIS A 6 -1.30 -16.62 -9.04
C HIS A 6 0.02 -17.25 -8.60
N ARG A 7 0.01 -17.84 -7.41
CA ARG A 7 1.13 -18.58 -6.84
C ARG A 7 0.64 -19.92 -6.32
N TYR A 8 1.23 -20.99 -6.82
CA TYR A 8 0.97 -22.34 -6.35
C TYR A 8 2.20 -22.91 -5.63
N LEU A 9 1.96 -23.61 -4.52
CA LEU A 9 2.97 -24.26 -3.71
C LEU A 9 2.43 -25.61 -3.23
N ASN A 10 3.11 -26.69 -3.62
CA ASN A 10 2.82 -28.06 -3.17
C ASN A 10 4.09 -28.76 -2.70
N ASP A 11 3.95 -29.82 -1.90
CA ASP A 11 5.04 -30.73 -1.50
C ASP A 11 6.29 -30.02 -0.95
N ASN A 12 6.09 -28.94 -0.20
CA ASN A 12 7.18 -28.18 0.39
C ASN A 12 7.46 -28.66 1.83
N PRO A 13 8.72 -28.92 2.21
CA PRO A 13 9.05 -29.43 3.55
C PRO A 13 8.85 -28.42 4.69
N PHE A 14 8.69 -27.13 4.38
CA PHE A 14 8.60 -26.05 5.39
C PHE A 14 7.29 -25.26 5.31
N PHE A 15 6.67 -25.18 4.13
CA PHE A 15 5.49 -24.36 3.89
C PHE A 15 4.25 -25.23 3.61
N GLN A 16 3.10 -24.77 4.10
CA GLN A 16 1.82 -25.41 3.79
C GLN A 16 1.48 -25.27 2.31
N HIS A 17 0.69 -26.23 1.81
CA HIS A 17 0.14 -26.17 0.46
C HIS A 17 -0.69 -24.90 0.28
N SER A 18 -0.45 -24.19 -0.81
CA SER A 18 -1.06 -22.88 -1.08
C SER A 18 -1.33 -22.72 -2.57
N SER A 19 -2.50 -22.19 -2.89
CA SER A 19 -2.90 -21.76 -4.22
C SER A 19 -3.45 -20.34 -4.10
N LEU A 20 -2.53 -19.39 -4.05
CA LEU A 20 -2.82 -17.99 -3.79
C LEU A 20 -3.12 -17.23 -5.07
N PHE A 21 -4.28 -16.59 -5.12
CA PHE A 21 -4.67 -15.64 -6.16
C PHE A 21 -4.63 -14.23 -5.60
N VAL A 22 -4.00 -13.30 -6.32
CA VAL A 22 -3.99 -11.88 -5.97
C VAL A 22 -4.55 -11.11 -7.15
N VAL A 23 -5.61 -10.35 -6.91
CA VAL A 23 -6.23 -9.49 -7.92
C VAL A 23 -6.24 -8.08 -7.39
N GLY A 24 -5.91 -7.10 -8.22
CA GLY A 24 -5.92 -5.72 -7.80
C GLY A 24 -6.12 -4.78 -8.96
N GLY A 25 -6.36 -3.52 -8.61
CA GLY A 25 -6.56 -2.50 -9.61
C GLY A 25 -6.63 -1.11 -9.04
N TYR A 26 -6.42 -0.17 -9.95
CA TYR A 26 -6.63 1.25 -9.70
C TYR A 26 -7.39 1.86 -10.87
N TYR A 27 -8.44 2.61 -10.54
CA TYR A 27 -9.29 3.31 -11.47
C TYR A 27 -9.33 4.81 -11.14
N ARG A 28 -8.93 5.65 -12.11
CA ARG A 28 -9.02 7.11 -12.00
C ARG A 28 -10.41 7.52 -12.50
N MET A 29 -11.25 7.98 -11.59
CA MET A 29 -12.63 8.38 -11.91
C MET A 29 -12.65 9.75 -12.61
N ASN A 30 -11.81 10.67 -12.14
CA ASN A 30 -11.61 11.99 -12.73
C ASN A 30 -10.24 12.53 -12.29
N ASP A 31 -9.94 13.80 -12.55
CA ASP A 31 -8.63 14.38 -12.23
C ASP A 31 -8.27 14.39 -10.74
N ASN A 32 -9.29 14.28 -9.92
CA ASN A 32 -9.28 14.61 -8.52
C ASN A 32 -9.54 13.39 -7.65
N TRP A 33 -10.10 12.31 -8.21
CA TRP A 33 -10.55 11.13 -7.50
C TRP A 33 -10.08 9.84 -8.16
N GLY A 34 -9.64 8.90 -7.33
CA GLY A 34 -9.29 7.54 -7.73
C GLY A 34 -9.81 6.50 -6.76
N PHE A 35 -9.95 5.28 -7.23
CA PHE A 35 -10.32 4.12 -6.45
C PHE A 35 -9.30 3.02 -6.66
N GLY A 36 -8.85 2.41 -5.58
CA GLY A 36 -7.95 1.26 -5.59
C GLY A 36 -8.55 0.09 -4.84
N PHE A 37 -8.29 -1.12 -5.32
CA PHE A 37 -8.62 -2.34 -4.63
C PHE A 37 -7.52 -3.38 -4.78
N GLN A 38 -7.43 -4.27 -3.80
CA GLN A 38 -6.60 -5.47 -3.87
C GLN A 38 -7.23 -6.57 -3.02
N GLU A 39 -7.33 -7.75 -3.57
CA GLU A 39 -7.84 -8.95 -2.91
C GLU A 39 -6.82 -10.08 -3.02
N GLN A 40 -6.69 -10.84 -1.95
CA GLN A 40 -5.84 -12.02 -1.85
C GLN A 40 -6.70 -13.20 -1.39
N TYR A 41 -6.83 -14.19 -2.27
CA TYR A 41 -7.64 -15.38 -2.09
C TYR A 41 -6.77 -16.63 -2.03
N GLU A 42 -6.89 -17.40 -0.97
CA GLU A 42 -6.19 -18.66 -0.78
C GLU A 42 -7.11 -19.81 -1.19
N GLY A 43 -6.85 -20.39 -2.37
CA GLY A 43 -7.67 -21.43 -2.98
C GLY A 43 -7.56 -22.78 -2.28
N THR A 44 -6.48 -23.05 -1.53
CA THR A 44 -6.34 -24.34 -0.82
C THR A 44 -7.33 -24.45 0.34
N VAL A 45 -7.55 -23.36 1.09
CA VAL A 45 -8.48 -23.32 2.24
C VAL A 45 -9.79 -22.58 1.94
N GLY A 46 -9.88 -21.92 0.79
CA GLY A 46 -11.10 -21.28 0.31
C GLY A 46 -11.45 -19.94 0.98
N ILE A 47 -10.44 -19.17 1.43
CA ILE A 47 -10.67 -17.91 2.17
C ILE A 47 -10.06 -16.69 1.46
N PHE A 48 -10.64 -15.52 1.70
CA PHE A 48 -9.98 -14.24 1.40
C PHE A 48 -9.08 -13.86 2.57
N GLN A 49 -7.77 -14.06 2.40
CA GLN A 49 -6.77 -13.69 3.40
C GLN A 49 -6.69 -12.18 3.59
N GLU A 50 -6.90 -11.40 2.53
CA GLU A 50 -6.86 -9.96 2.58
C GLU A 50 -7.77 -9.32 1.53
N GLN A 51 -8.46 -8.25 1.92
CA GLN A 51 -9.21 -7.37 1.04
C GLN A 51 -8.91 -5.93 1.43
N ARG A 52 -8.47 -5.12 0.47
CA ARG A 52 -8.24 -3.69 0.65
C ARG A 52 -9.02 -2.92 -0.39
N TYR A 53 -9.70 -1.88 0.06
CA TYR A 53 -10.38 -0.91 -0.80
C TYR A 53 -10.00 0.49 -0.35
N SER A 54 -9.76 1.40 -1.27
CA SER A 54 -9.30 2.74 -0.95
C SER A 54 -9.81 3.76 -1.97
N ILE A 55 -10.26 4.90 -1.48
CA ILE A 55 -10.62 6.06 -2.29
C ILE A 55 -9.55 7.12 -2.06
N TYR A 56 -9.07 7.70 -3.16
CA TYR A 56 -7.99 8.68 -3.20
C TYR A 56 -8.53 10.02 -3.67
N ARG A 57 -8.03 11.10 -3.07
CA ARG A 57 -8.32 12.49 -3.43
C ARG A 57 -7.03 13.28 -3.65
N ASP A 58 -6.87 13.88 -4.83
CA ASP A 58 -5.79 14.82 -5.11
C ASP A 58 -6.14 16.25 -4.63
N LEU A 59 -5.44 16.74 -3.62
CA LEU A 59 -5.65 18.04 -3.00
C LEU A 59 -4.51 19.01 -3.35
N THR A 60 -4.35 19.41 -4.62
CA THR A 60 -3.37 20.40 -5.14
C THR A 60 -1.91 20.15 -4.75
N ASN A 61 -1.55 20.28 -3.46
CA ASN A 61 -0.25 19.97 -2.88
C ASN A 61 -0.22 18.65 -2.10
N TRP A 62 -1.37 18.05 -1.79
CA TRP A 62 -1.49 16.81 -1.03
C TRP A 62 -2.21 15.73 -1.83
N VAL A 63 -2.03 14.48 -1.45
CA VAL A 63 -2.89 13.36 -1.82
C VAL A 63 -3.38 12.74 -0.52
N ALA A 64 -4.70 12.63 -0.38
CA ALA A 64 -5.32 11.98 0.75
C ALA A 64 -5.98 10.68 0.31
N SER A 65 -6.05 9.69 1.19
CA SER A 65 -6.87 8.50 0.97
C SER A 65 -7.56 8.01 2.23
N PHE A 66 -8.74 7.45 2.01
CA PHE A 66 -9.51 6.71 2.99
C PHE A 66 -9.70 5.29 2.47
N GLY A 67 -9.36 4.29 3.29
CA GLY A 67 -9.49 2.90 2.92
C GLY A 67 -10.00 2.01 4.04
N ALA A 68 -10.44 0.83 3.66
CA ALA A 68 -10.80 -0.25 4.56
C ALA A 68 -9.95 -1.47 4.23
N VAL A 69 -9.60 -2.23 5.27
CA VAL A 69 -8.93 -3.52 5.15
C VAL A 69 -9.67 -4.57 5.94
N VAL A 70 -9.82 -5.74 5.34
CA VAL A 70 -10.33 -6.94 5.99
C VAL A 70 -9.27 -8.02 5.85
N ARG A 71 -8.89 -8.65 6.95
CA ARG A 71 -7.89 -9.72 6.96
C ARG A 71 -8.39 -10.96 7.68
N ASP A 72 -8.12 -12.11 7.10
CA ASP A 72 -8.40 -13.41 7.69
C ASP A 72 -7.09 -14.19 7.86
N ASN A 73 -6.68 -14.36 9.12
CA ASN A 73 -5.40 -14.93 9.50
C ASN A 73 -5.49 -16.44 9.80
N THR A 74 -6.41 -17.19 9.17
CA THR A 74 -6.56 -18.66 9.22
C THR A 74 -6.33 -19.27 10.61
N GLY A 75 -7.40 -19.36 11.41
CA GLY A 75 -7.33 -19.87 12.80
C GLY A 75 -7.35 -18.77 13.87
N ASN A 76 -7.20 -17.51 13.46
CA ASN A 76 -7.49 -16.33 14.28
C ASN A 76 -8.84 -15.70 13.89
N LYS A 77 -9.32 -14.75 14.68
CA LYS A 77 -10.54 -13.98 14.34
C LYS A 77 -10.27 -13.07 13.14
N LYS A 78 -11.31 -12.85 12.34
CA LYS A 78 -11.32 -11.89 11.22
C LYS A 78 -11.11 -10.46 11.73
N GLU A 79 -10.18 -9.75 11.10
CA GLU A 79 -9.77 -8.39 11.46
C GLU A 79 -10.35 -7.37 10.48
N TYR A 80 -10.79 -6.25 11.02
CA TYR A 80 -11.33 -5.11 10.25
C TYR A 80 -10.55 -3.86 10.64
N GLY A 81 -10.11 -3.10 9.64
CA GLY A 81 -9.33 -1.90 9.84
C GLY A 81 -9.70 -0.79 8.86
N VAL A 82 -9.37 0.44 9.23
CA VAL A 82 -9.45 1.61 8.37
C VAL A 82 -8.06 2.18 8.16
N LEU A 83 -7.80 2.69 6.97
CA LEU A 83 -6.53 3.30 6.58
C LEU A 83 -6.77 4.76 6.21
N LEU A 84 -6.05 5.65 6.89
CA LEU A 84 -5.98 7.06 6.55
C LEU A 84 -4.56 7.35 6.09
N THR A 85 -4.41 7.97 4.92
CA THR A 85 -3.10 8.33 4.40
C THR A 85 -3.13 9.75 3.85
N PHE A 86 -2.07 10.51 4.15
CA PHE A 86 -1.85 11.84 3.64
C PHE A 86 -0.41 11.92 3.16
N SER A 87 -0.23 12.33 1.91
CA SER A 87 1.08 12.43 1.27
C SER A 87 1.25 13.81 0.64
N LEU A 88 2.34 14.49 0.97
CA LEU A 88 2.66 15.81 0.43
C LEU A 88 3.41 15.66 -0.90
N LYS A 89 2.92 16.31 -1.97
CA LYS A 89 3.53 16.28 -3.30
C LYS A 89 4.80 17.13 -3.41
N ALA A 90 4.86 18.23 -2.65
CA ALA A 90 5.98 19.15 -2.65
C ALA A 90 6.50 19.33 -1.23
N PHE A 91 7.50 18.52 -0.85
CA PHE A 91 8.25 18.79 0.37
C PHE A 91 9.16 20.00 0.11
N PRO A 92 9.09 21.07 0.93
CA PRO A 92 9.97 22.21 0.76
C PRO A 92 11.43 21.75 0.86
N LYS A 93 12.28 22.18 -0.07
CA LYS A 93 13.72 21.98 0.05
C LYS A 93 14.18 22.72 1.31
N LEU A 94 14.43 22.00 2.39
CA LEU A 94 15.10 22.54 3.58
C LEU A 94 16.57 22.75 3.20
N GLY A 95 16.88 23.90 2.63
CA GLY A 95 18.26 24.35 2.46
C GLY A 95 18.76 24.86 3.80
N PHE A 96 19.51 24.03 4.54
CA PHE A 96 20.45 24.57 5.50
C PHE A 96 21.68 25.02 4.70
N ASP A 97 21.84 26.32 4.50
CA ASP A 97 23.11 26.90 4.06
C ASP A 97 24.12 26.74 5.20
N LEU A 98 24.79 25.58 5.25
CA LEU A 98 26.04 25.44 6.00
C LEU A 98 27.16 26.02 5.14
N ASN A 99 27.19 27.34 5.04
CA ASN A 99 28.36 28.02 4.52
C ASN A 99 29.43 28.01 5.62
N PHE A 100 30.14 26.89 5.76
CA PHE A 100 31.32 26.79 6.61
C PHE A 100 32.48 27.41 5.83
N ASP A 101 32.83 28.66 6.15
CA ASP A 101 34.05 29.31 5.64
C ASP A 101 35.20 28.97 6.60
N PRO A 102 36.14 28.07 6.24
CA PRO A 102 37.28 27.74 7.09
C PRO A 102 38.42 28.77 7.00
N GLY A 103 38.23 29.95 6.37
CA GLY A 103 39.30 30.91 6.11
C GLY A 103 39.59 31.96 7.19
N SER A 104 38.85 32.01 8.30
CA SER A 104 38.90 33.14 9.25
C SER A 104 39.64 32.86 10.58
N GLN A 105 40.76 32.14 10.57
CA GLN A 105 41.71 32.16 11.70
C GLN A 105 43.15 31.98 11.19
N GLY A 106 43.92 33.05 11.20
CA GLY A 106 45.35 33.03 10.89
C GLY A 106 45.93 34.43 10.68
N GLN A 107 46.00 35.22 11.77
CA GLN A 107 47.08 36.19 11.94
C GLN A 107 48.38 35.44 12.26
#